data_AF-A0A2N4YAE7-F1
#
_entry.id   AF-A0A2N4YAE7-F1
#
_cell.length_a   1.000
_cell.length_b   1.000
_cell.length_c   1.000
_cell.angle_alpha   90.00
_cell.angle_beta   90.00
_cell.angle_gamma   90.00
#
_symmetry.space_group_name_H-M   'P 1'
#
loop_
_entity.id
_entity.type
_entity.pdbx_description
1 polymer ?
#
loop_
_entity_poly.entity_id
_entity_poly.type
_entity_poly.pdbx_seq_one_letter_code
_entity_poly.pdbx_strand_id
1 'polypeptide(L)'
;MKSPRGTLARLLCLGLAVMLAATTFLGSTAEAQQPERRRTLLDMLFGQRQPAYVPPQDVQPPREGKTRKKNSGSVTTIKTRTPTTRTAAAPPPPPKLDTAKKVLVVGDFVANALGDGLKAAFEDSPGVIVESRANGSSGLVRDDFYDWPAALPSLVSEIKPSVLVIQIGANDRQQLVTAEGRLDFRTDPWFTAYGERVARLATVAAETRVPVIWVGLPAFRPQNMTADALRLNTIYRSSIEKVSGEFVDVWEGFVDQEGRFIVTGSDINGQPVRLRGNDGINFTGPGKRKLAFYVEKSARRYLGDMTSPDLVRLDGSNLPELLSLPPSESKAIVTTPPIDLFDPELDGADELLGGTLPPSSSFPTPRDQLVQNGRLPDPPVGRVDYVKRVPATAATTTTPATATP
;
A
#
# COMPACT_ATOMS: atom_id res chain seq x y z
N MET A 1 85.42 -17.00 25.58
CA MET A 1 85.01 -15.75 26.27
C MET A 1 84.61 -14.72 25.22
N LYS A 2 83.30 -14.50 25.01
CA LYS A 2 82.77 -13.47 24.09
C LYS A 2 82.44 -12.23 24.91
N SER A 3 82.99 -11.09 24.49
CA SER A 3 82.90 -9.78 25.17
C SER A 3 81.45 -9.34 25.41
N PRO A 4 81.06 -8.97 26.65
CA PRO A 4 79.70 -8.57 27.02
C PRO A 4 79.35 -7.11 26.63
N ARG A 5 80.18 -6.43 25.83
CA ARG A 5 79.96 -5.02 25.47
C ARG A 5 78.99 -4.82 24.30
N GLY A 6 78.75 -5.84 23.47
CA GLY A 6 77.89 -5.73 22.29
C GLY A 6 76.38 -5.90 22.57
N THR A 7 76.02 -6.67 23.60
CA THR A 7 74.62 -6.94 23.97
C THR A 7 73.98 -5.80 24.75
N LEU A 8 74.76 -5.09 25.57
CA LEU A 8 74.29 -3.96 26.37
C LEU A 8 73.98 -2.73 25.49
N ALA A 9 74.78 -2.47 24.46
CA ALA A 9 74.52 -1.40 23.49
C ALA A 9 73.26 -1.66 22.65
N ARG A 10 73.00 -2.92 22.27
CA ARG A 10 71.80 -3.29 21.49
C ARG A 10 70.52 -3.19 22.32
N LEU A 11 70.56 -3.54 23.61
CA LEU A 11 69.43 -3.37 24.53
C LEU A 11 69.16 -1.90 24.83
N LEU A 12 70.20 -1.06 24.93
CA LEU A 12 70.04 0.38 25.12
C LEU A 12 69.42 1.07 23.89
N CYS A 13 69.82 0.67 22.67
CA CYS A 13 69.21 1.18 21.44
C CYS A 13 67.75 0.73 21.27
N LEU A 14 67.41 -0.51 21.66
CA LEU A 14 66.03 -0.99 21.61
C LEU A 14 65.15 -0.26 22.65
N GLY A 15 65.67 -0.03 23.86
CA GLY A 15 64.98 0.75 24.89
C GLY A 15 64.74 2.21 24.49
N LEU A 16 65.72 2.84 23.82
CA LEU A 16 65.57 4.19 23.30
C LEU A 16 64.55 4.26 22.15
N ALA A 17 64.52 3.25 21.27
CA ALA A 17 63.55 3.19 20.17
C ALA A 17 62.11 2.97 20.66
N VAL A 18 61.91 2.15 21.71
CA VAL A 18 60.58 1.95 22.31
C VAL A 18 60.13 3.18 23.10
N MET A 19 61.04 3.88 23.79
CA MET A 19 60.73 5.18 24.42
C MET A 19 60.39 6.27 23.41
N LEU A 20 61.00 6.27 22.22
CA LEU A 20 60.69 7.22 21.16
C LEU A 20 59.36 6.91 20.44
N ALA A 21 58.96 5.63 20.37
CA ALA A 21 57.68 5.21 19.82
C ALA A 21 56.50 5.35 20.81
N ALA A 22 56.77 5.31 22.12
CA ALA A 22 55.76 5.51 23.16
C ALA A 22 55.40 6.99 23.37
N THR A 23 56.29 7.93 23.04
CA THR A 23 56.02 9.38 23.14
C THR A 23 55.24 9.95 21.96
N THR A 24 55.08 9.20 20.86
CA THR A 24 54.28 9.63 19.69
C THR A 24 52.78 9.34 19.79
N PHE A 25 52.31 8.67 20.85
CA PHE A 25 50.88 8.31 21.02
C PHE A 25 50.12 9.09 22.11
N LEU A 26 50.72 10.13 22.71
CA LEU A 26 50.02 11.06 23.61
C LEU A 26 50.12 12.54 23.16
N GLY A 27 50.16 12.78 21.84
CA GLY A 27 50.08 14.12 21.25
C GLY A 27 48.64 14.51 20.94
N SER A 28 48.15 15.52 21.66
CA SER A 28 46.84 16.16 21.55
C SER A 28 46.48 16.58 20.12
N THR A 29 45.18 16.54 19.79
CA THR A 29 44.59 17.09 18.56
C THR A 29 44.97 18.56 18.39
N ALA A 30 45.76 18.88 17.37
CA ALA A 30 46.01 20.24 16.94
C ALA A 30 44.85 20.70 16.04
N GLU A 31 44.04 21.63 16.55
CA GLU A 31 43.15 22.43 15.71
C GLU A 31 43.97 23.24 14.71
N ALA A 32 43.44 23.34 13.49
CA ALA A 32 44.04 24.05 12.37
C ALA A 32 44.17 25.56 12.67
N GLN A 33 45.35 26.01 13.06
CA GLN A 33 45.70 27.43 13.01
C GLN A 33 46.09 27.79 11.57
N GLN A 34 45.19 28.52 10.88
CA GLN A 34 45.50 29.16 9.61
C GLN A 34 46.67 30.14 9.79
N PRO A 35 47.65 30.20 8.87
CA PRO A 35 48.70 31.19 8.93
C PRO A 35 48.15 32.59 8.61
N GLU A 36 48.15 33.49 9.59
CA GLU A 36 47.84 34.92 9.39
C GLU A 36 48.90 35.57 8.48
N ARG A 37 48.47 36.02 7.30
CA ARG A 37 49.28 36.79 6.36
C ARG A 37 49.47 38.21 6.90
N ARG A 38 50.72 38.62 7.20
CA ARG A 38 51.03 39.98 7.68
C ARG A 38 50.68 41.03 6.61
N ARG A 39 49.93 42.07 7.01
CA ARG A 39 49.50 43.17 6.12
C ARG A 39 50.68 44.04 5.71
N THR A 40 50.67 44.49 4.45
CA THR A 40 51.65 45.46 3.94
C THR A 40 51.12 46.90 4.07
N LEU A 41 51.99 47.90 3.96
CA LEU A 41 51.58 49.32 4.00
C LEU A 41 50.54 49.68 2.92
N LEU A 42 50.58 49.00 1.77
CA LEU A 42 49.63 49.20 0.68
C LEU A 42 48.23 48.68 1.03
N ASP A 43 48.14 47.53 1.72
CA ASP A 43 46.87 46.95 2.19
C ASP A 43 46.18 47.80 3.26
N MET A 44 46.94 48.56 4.05
CA MET A 44 46.38 49.47 5.06
C MET A 44 45.78 50.73 4.46
N LEU A 45 46.29 51.20 3.32
CA LEU A 45 45.85 52.46 2.72
C LEU A 45 44.73 52.27 1.69
N PHE A 46 44.66 51.10 1.04
CA PHE A 46 43.71 50.83 -0.07
C PHE A 46 42.93 49.50 0.04
N GLY A 47 43.15 48.67 1.07
CA GLY A 47 42.47 47.39 1.22
C GLY A 47 41.05 47.50 1.78
N GLN A 48 40.14 46.62 1.34
CA GLN A 48 38.80 46.52 1.92
C GLN A 48 38.82 45.96 3.35
N ARG A 49 38.13 46.64 4.27
CA ARG A 49 37.96 46.20 5.67
C ARG A 49 37.10 44.93 5.72
N GLN A 50 37.72 43.77 5.93
CA GLN A 50 37.00 42.56 6.36
C GLN A 50 36.72 42.62 7.88
N PRO A 51 35.56 42.09 8.35
CA PRO A 51 35.22 42.08 9.77
C PRO A 51 36.15 41.15 10.56
N ALA A 52 36.57 41.61 11.75
CA ALA A 52 37.42 40.85 12.66
C ALA A 52 36.69 39.60 13.16
N TYR A 53 37.34 38.44 13.04
CA TYR A 53 36.88 37.19 13.65
C TYR A 53 36.97 37.30 15.18
N VAL A 54 35.86 37.09 15.88
CA VAL A 54 35.79 37.01 17.35
C VAL A 54 35.72 35.53 17.73
N PRO A 55 36.69 34.98 18.48
CA PRO A 55 36.62 33.59 18.92
C PRO A 55 35.47 33.40 19.94
N PRO A 56 34.79 32.23 19.95
CA PRO A 56 33.79 31.92 20.96
C PRO A 56 34.43 31.93 22.36
N GLN A 57 33.85 32.64 23.33
CA GLN A 57 34.25 32.53 24.73
C GLN A 57 33.86 31.15 25.27
N ASP A 58 34.80 30.54 26.00
CA ASP A 58 34.67 29.25 26.69
C ASP A 58 33.36 29.17 27.49
N VAL A 59 32.41 28.37 27.01
CA VAL A 59 31.19 28.06 27.75
C VAL A 59 31.53 26.99 28.78
N GLN A 60 31.60 27.37 30.06
CA GLN A 60 31.71 26.44 31.18
C GLN A 60 30.54 25.43 31.18
N PRO A 61 30.78 24.14 31.46
CA PRO A 61 29.71 23.16 31.58
C PRO A 61 28.79 23.52 32.76
N PRO A 62 27.46 23.40 32.64
CA PRO A 62 26.55 23.81 33.70
C PRO A 62 26.71 22.95 34.96
N ARG A 63 26.85 23.62 36.12
CA ARG A 63 26.72 23.00 37.44
C ARG A 63 25.29 22.48 37.64
N GLU A 64 25.16 21.27 38.19
CA GLU A 64 23.91 20.70 38.69
C GLU A 64 23.22 21.67 39.67
N GLY A 65 22.09 22.22 39.23
CA GLY A 65 21.27 23.14 40.00
C GLY A 65 20.16 22.42 40.75
N LYS A 66 20.15 22.56 42.07
CA LYS A 66 19.05 22.15 42.97
C LYS A 66 17.71 22.73 42.51
N THR A 67 16.67 21.90 42.53
CA THR A 67 15.28 22.21 42.18
C THR A 67 14.72 23.37 43.01
N ARG A 68 14.28 24.44 42.34
CA ARG A 68 13.49 25.53 42.94
C ARG A 68 12.05 25.47 42.42
N LYS A 69 11.10 25.20 43.32
CA LYS A 69 9.65 25.30 43.09
C LYS A 69 9.30 26.71 42.62
N LYS A 70 8.55 26.83 41.52
CA LYS A 70 7.85 28.05 41.12
C LYS A 70 6.34 27.82 41.23
N ASN A 71 5.73 28.54 42.16
CA ASN A 71 4.31 28.84 42.11
C ASN A 71 4.11 29.95 41.07
N SER A 72 3.25 29.71 40.08
CA SER A 72 2.69 30.77 39.25
C SER A 72 1.22 30.46 39.02
N GLY A 73 0.37 31.22 39.69
CA GLY A 73 -1.07 31.19 39.53
C GLY A 73 -1.51 31.81 38.20
N SER A 74 -2.42 31.10 37.54
CA SER A 74 -3.59 31.56 36.78
C SER A 74 -3.47 32.80 35.88
N VAL A 75 -3.45 32.58 34.56
CA VAL A 75 -4.29 33.30 33.58
C VAL A 75 -4.69 32.31 32.47
N THR A 76 -5.99 31.97 32.46
CA THR A 76 -6.82 31.35 31.40
C THR A 76 -6.15 30.50 30.32
N THR A 77 -6.09 29.18 30.56
CA THR A 77 -5.98 28.16 29.52
C THR A 77 -7.38 27.83 29.02
N ILE A 78 -7.74 28.29 27.81
CA ILE A 78 -8.88 27.73 27.10
C ILE A 78 -8.49 26.29 26.75
N LYS A 79 -9.07 25.32 27.46
CA LYS A 79 -9.01 23.91 27.08
C LYS A 79 -9.77 23.75 25.77
N THR A 80 -9.09 23.91 24.64
CA THR A 80 -9.58 23.37 23.37
C THR A 80 -9.58 21.85 23.53
N ARG A 81 -10.75 21.31 23.90
CA ARG A 81 -11.00 19.88 23.98
C ARG A 81 -10.72 19.32 22.59
N THR A 82 -9.58 18.65 22.43
CA THR A 82 -9.30 17.84 21.25
C THR A 82 -10.50 16.92 21.06
N PRO A 83 -11.22 16.97 19.93
CA PRO A 83 -12.28 16.04 19.68
C PRO A 83 -11.63 14.66 19.61
N THR A 84 -11.76 13.90 20.68
CA THR A 84 -11.57 12.46 20.69
C THR A 84 -12.79 11.90 19.96
N THR A 85 -12.82 12.07 18.64
CA THR A 85 -13.56 11.13 17.80
C THR A 85 -12.81 9.82 17.98
N ARG A 86 -13.30 9.01 18.93
CA ARG A 86 -13.02 7.59 18.99
C ARG A 86 -13.57 7.02 17.69
N THR A 87 -12.74 7.03 16.64
CA THR A 87 -13.01 6.32 15.40
C THR A 87 -13.36 4.90 15.81
N ALA A 88 -14.61 4.50 15.62
CA ALA A 88 -15.00 3.12 15.81
C ALA A 88 -14.02 2.29 14.97
N ALA A 89 -13.38 1.29 15.59
CA ALA A 89 -12.50 0.39 14.87
C ALA A 89 -13.28 -0.17 13.68
N ALA A 90 -12.70 -0.09 12.48
CA ALA A 90 -13.30 -0.68 11.30
C ALA A 90 -13.59 -2.18 11.59
N PRO A 91 -14.72 -2.72 11.10
CA PRO A 91 -15.00 -4.14 11.24
C PRO A 91 -13.83 -4.96 10.66
N PRO A 92 -13.49 -6.12 11.27
CA PRO A 92 -12.41 -6.95 10.78
C PRO A 92 -12.68 -7.40 9.34
N PRO A 93 -11.63 -7.57 8.51
CA PRO A 93 -11.80 -7.97 7.12
C PRO A 93 -12.44 -9.36 7.03
N PRO A 94 -13.18 -9.65 5.95
CA PRO A 94 -13.84 -10.93 5.77
C PRO A 94 -12.81 -12.08 5.68
N PRO A 95 -13.13 -13.27 6.21
CA PRO A 95 -12.26 -14.42 6.08
C PRO A 95 -12.11 -14.83 4.60
N LYS A 96 -10.90 -15.21 4.21
CA LYS A 96 -10.62 -15.67 2.83
C LYS A 96 -11.36 -16.98 2.51
N LEU A 97 -11.75 -17.15 1.26
CA LEU A 97 -12.37 -18.37 0.75
C LEU A 97 -11.32 -19.46 0.55
N ASP A 98 -11.71 -20.72 0.74
CA ASP A 98 -10.82 -21.86 0.46
C ASP A 98 -10.55 -22.00 -1.05
N THR A 99 -11.47 -21.49 -1.87
CA THR A 99 -11.37 -21.42 -3.34
C THR A 99 -10.74 -20.12 -3.84
N ALA A 100 -10.16 -19.30 -2.95
CA ALA A 100 -9.60 -18.01 -3.33
C ALA A 100 -8.46 -18.18 -4.35
N LYS A 101 -8.49 -17.33 -5.39
CA LYS A 101 -7.41 -17.26 -6.38
C LYS A 101 -6.20 -16.58 -5.76
N LYS A 102 -5.01 -17.10 -6.09
CA LYS A 102 -3.74 -16.59 -5.56
C LYS A 102 -3.05 -15.68 -6.56
N VAL A 103 -2.54 -14.55 -6.09
CA VAL A 103 -1.61 -13.68 -6.80
C VAL A 103 -0.22 -13.90 -6.21
N LEU A 104 0.73 -14.37 -7.01
CA LEU A 104 2.11 -14.55 -6.57
C LEU A 104 2.92 -13.32 -6.97
N VAL A 105 3.52 -12.64 -6.00
CA VAL A 105 4.43 -11.51 -6.21
C VAL A 105 5.86 -11.96 -5.94
N VAL A 106 6.77 -11.76 -6.91
CA VAL A 106 8.18 -12.15 -6.83
C VAL A 106 9.11 -11.00 -7.16
N GLY A 107 10.30 -11.03 -6.55
CA GLY A 107 11.40 -10.11 -6.85
C GLY A 107 12.05 -9.50 -5.61
N ASP A 108 12.46 -8.24 -5.70
CA ASP A 108 13.30 -7.58 -4.70
C ASP A 108 12.50 -6.84 -3.60
N PHE A 109 13.14 -5.90 -2.88
CA PHE A 109 12.47 -5.16 -1.81
C PHE A 109 11.30 -4.29 -2.32
N VAL A 110 11.35 -3.83 -3.57
CA VAL A 110 10.23 -3.10 -4.18
C VAL A 110 9.07 -4.07 -4.43
N ALA A 111 9.33 -5.35 -4.70
CA ALA A 111 8.32 -6.37 -4.92
C ALA A 111 7.62 -6.71 -3.61
N ASN A 112 8.38 -6.74 -2.52
CA ASN A 112 7.82 -6.88 -1.19
C ASN A 112 6.86 -5.71 -0.86
N ALA A 113 7.27 -4.47 -1.18
CA ALA A 113 6.43 -3.29 -1.02
C ALA A 113 5.16 -3.35 -1.90
N LEU A 114 5.28 -3.83 -3.13
CA LEU A 114 4.14 -4.07 -4.03
C LEU A 114 3.19 -5.13 -3.46
N GLY A 115 3.72 -6.26 -2.99
CA GLY A 115 2.94 -7.34 -2.41
C GLY A 115 2.16 -6.91 -1.17
N ASP A 116 2.79 -6.13 -0.28
CA ASP A 116 2.11 -5.51 0.86
C ASP A 116 0.97 -4.58 0.41
N GLY A 117 1.20 -3.78 -0.64
CA GLY A 117 0.17 -2.91 -1.21
C GLY A 117 -0.99 -3.70 -1.82
N LEU A 118 -0.72 -4.82 -2.50
CA LEU A 118 -1.74 -5.69 -3.10
C LEU A 118 -2.52 -6.44 -2.02
N LYS A 119 -1.87 -6.88 -0.93
CA LYS A 119 -2.57 -7.45 0.23
C LYS A 119 -3.59 -6.48 0.80
N ALA A 120 -3.20 -5.21 0.98
CA ALA A 120 -4.13 -4.16 1.42
C ALA A 120 -5.21 -3.86 0.37
N ALA A 121 -4.89 -3.90 -0.92
CA ALA A 121 -5.86 -3.64 -1.99
C ALA A 121 -6.96 -4.71 -2.09
N PHE A 122 -6.63 -5.97 -1.79
CA PHE A 122 -7.54 -7.11 -1.83
C PHE A 122 -7.92 -7.60 -0.43
N GLU A 123 -7.77 -6.78 0.61
CA GLU A 123 -8.09 -7.15 2.00
C GLU A 123 -9.57 -7.54 2.12
N ASP A 124 -10.46 -6.72 1.55
CA ASP A 124 -11.91 -6.92 1.54
C ASP A 124 -12.41 -7.91 0.46
N SER A 125 -11.52 -8.43 -0.38
CA SER A 125 -11.89 -9.42 -1.40
C SER A 125 -11.66 -10.84 -0.85
N PRO A 126 -12.69 -11.57 -0.40
CA PRO A 126 -12.49 -12.89 0.21
C PRO A 126 -12.01 -13.93 -0.82
N GLY A 127 -12.28 -13.71 -2.12
CA GLY A 127 -11.84 -14.57 -3.23
C GLY A 127 -10.39 -14.37 -3.71
N VAL A 128 -9.60 -13.49 -3.08
CA VAL A 128 -8.21 -13.23 -3.47
C VAL A 128 -7.25 -13.40 -2.29
N ILE A 129 -6.17 -14.14 -2.53
CA ILE A 129 -5.02 -14.24 -1.62
C ILE A 129 -3.79 -13.71 -2.35
N VAL A 130 -3.02 -12.85 -1.69
CA VAL A 130 -1.76 -12.33 -2.25
C VAL A 130 -0.60 -12.97 -1.49
N GLU A 131 0.22 -13.72 -2.21
CA GLU A 131 1.42 -14.40 -1.70
C GLU A 131 2.67 -13.67 -2.20
N SER A 132 3.48 -13.16 -1.27
CA SER A 132 4.73 -12.48 -1.59
C SER A 132 5.90 -13.43 -1.35
N ARG A 133 6.65 -13.76 -2.41
CA ARG A 133 7.92 -14.50 -2.34
C ARG A 133 9.03 -13.59 -2.86
N ALA A 134 9.42 -12.64 -2.02
CA ALA A 134 10.45 -11.65 -2.34
C ALA A 134 11.77 -11.96 -1.60
N ASN A 135 12.89 -11.70 -2.26
CA ASN A 135 14.21 -11.68 -1.65
C ASN A 135 14.77 -10.27 -1.77
N GLY A 136 14.75 -9.52 -0.65
CA GLY A 136 14.91 -8.06 -0.64
C GLY A 136 16.21 -7.53 -1.27
N SER A 137 17.30 -8.29 -1.16
CA SER A 137 18.62 -7.90 -1.70
C SER A 137 18.95 -8.54 -3.05
N SER A 138 18.02 -9.32 -3.61
CA SER A 138 18.22 -9.99 -4.90
C SER A 138 18.02 -9.05 -6.07
N GLY A 139 18.42 -9.53 -7.24
CA GLY A 139 18.29 -8.89 -8.53
C GLY A 139 18.58 -9.92 -9.63
N LEU A 140 18.71 -9.47 -10.87
CA LEU A 140 19.09 -10.31 -12.00
C LEU A 140 20.60 -10.25 -12.31
N VAL A 141 21.36 -9.31 -11.73
CA VAL A 141 22.82 -9.24 -11.95
C VAL A 141 23.59 -10.28 -11.15
N ARG A 142 23.10 -10.63 -9.96
CA ARG A 142 23.74 -11.61 -9.07
C ARG A 142 22.91 -12.89 -9.00
N ASP A 143 23.04 -13.71 -10.04
CA ASP A 143 22.51 -15.08 -10.09
C ASP A 143 23.13 -15.98 -9.01
N ASP A 144 24.38 -15.71 -8.64
CA ASP A 144 25.09 -16.34 -7.51
C ASP A 144 24.44 -16.07 -6.14
N PHE A 145 23.73 -14.94 -5.99
CA PHE A 145 23.02 -14.61 -4.76
C PHE A 145 21.62 -15.24 -4.72
N TYR A 146 20.87 -15.12 -5.81
CA TYR A 146 19.55 -15.74 -5.95
C TYR A 146 19.18 -15.89 -7.43
N ASP A 147 19.07 -17.14 -7.89
CA ASP A 147 18.69 -17.47 -9.26
C ASP A 147 17.15 -17.48 -9.40
N TRP A 148 16.60 -16.33 -9.80
CA TRP A 148 15.16 -16.19 -10.06
C TRP A 148 14.64 -17.14 -11.15
N PRO A 149 15.29 -17.25 -12.34
CA PRO A 149 14.91 -18.24 -13.35
C PRO A 149 14.84 -19.68 -12.81
N ALA A 150 15.80 -20.12 -12.00
CA ALA A 150 15.77 -21.47 -11.44
C ALA A 150 14.70 -21.66 -10.35
N ALA A 151 14.46 -20.64 -9.52
CA ALA A 151 13.53 -20.73 -8.40
C ALA A 151 12.05 -20.62 -8.83
N LEU A 152 11.75 -19.82 -9.86
CA LEU A 152 10.40 -19.43 -10.23
C LEU A 152 9.46 -20.63 -10.54
N PRO A 153 9.86 -21.65 -11.31
CA PRO A 153 8.98 -22.80 -11.60
C PRO A 153 8.53 -23.53 -10.33
N SER A 154 9.44 -23.67 -9.35
CA SER A 154 9.14 -24.32 -8.07
C SER A 154 8.14 -23.51 -7.25
N LEU A 155 8.30 -22.18 -7.20
CA LEU A 155 7.37 -21.28 -6.52
C LEU A 155 5.96 -21.33 -7.14
N VAL A 156 5.88 -21.35 -8.47
CA VAL A 156 4.60 -21.45 -9.17
C VAL A 156 3.94 -22.81 -8.94
N SER A 157 4.71 -23.90 -8.93
CA SER A 157 4.19 -25.25 -8.65
C SER A 157 3.68 -25.41 -7.21
N GLU A 158 4.41 -24.84 -6.24
CA GLU A 158 4.03 -24.85 -4.81
C GLU A 158 2.76 -24.02 -4.57
N ILE A 159 2.73 -22.79 -5.07
CA ILE A 159 1.69 -21.81 -4.72
C ILE A 159 0.44 -22.00 -5.57
N LYS A 160 0.62 -22.39 -6.84
CA LYS A 160 -0.42 -22.48 -7.88
C LYS A 160 -1.18 -21.15 -8.07
N PRO A 161 -0.47 -20.05 -8.38
CA PRO A 161 -1.11 -18.76 -8.57
C PRO A 161 -1.96 -18.73 -9.84
N SER A 162 -3.00 -17.90 -9.80
CA SER A 162 -3.78 -17.51 -10.98
C SER A 162 -3.15 -16.35 -11.75
N VAL A 163 -2.28 -15.56 -11.11
CA VAL A 163 -1.54 -14.45 -11.70
C VAL A 163 -0.15 -14.39 -11.09
N LEU A 164 0.88 -14.24 -11.93
CA LEU A 164 2.25 -13.99 -11.51
C LEU A 164 2.60 -12.51 -11.71
N VAL A 165 3.10 -11.86 -10.67
CA VAL A 165 3.54 -10.47 -10.68
C VAL A 165 5.04 -10.44 -10.40
N ILE A 166 5.81 -9.93 -11.35
CA ILE A 166 7.27 -9.80 -11.24
C ILE A 166 7.60 -8.33 -11.09
N GLN A 167 8.37 -7.98 -10.07
CA GLN A 167 8.96 -6.65 -9.97
C GLN A 167 10.40 -6.79 -9.46
N ILE A 168 11.37 -6.38 -10.25
CA ILE A 168 12.77 -6.60 -9.91
C ILE A 168 13.69 -5.54 -10.55
N GLY A 169 14.86 -5.39 -9.96
CA GLY A 169 16.01 -4.70 -10.55
C GLY A 169 16.40 -3.42 -9.83
N ALA A 170 15.82 -3.12 -8.67
CA ALA A 170 16.25 -2.00 -7.85
C ALA A 170 17.70 -2.18 -7.35
N ASN A 171 18.16 -3.43 -7.25
CA ASN A 171 19.51 -3.81 -6.82
C ASN A 171 20.48 -4.09 -8.00
N ASP A 172 20.06 -3.96 -9.26
CA ASP A 172 20.83 -4.41 -10.43
C ASP A 172 21.79 -3.35 -10.96
N ARG A 173 21.92 -2.21 -10.29
CA ARG A 173 22.80 -1.11 -10.70
C ARG A 173 24.25 -1.36 -10.29
N GLN A 174 24.81 -2.48 -10.72
CA GLN A 174 26.14 -2.96 -10.36
C GLN A 174 26.84 -3.63 -11.56
N GLN A 175 28.15 -3.86 -11.43
CA GLN A 175 28.94 -4.55 -12.45
C GLN A 175 28.39 -5.96 -12.68
N LEU A 176 28.25 -6.38 -13.93
CA LEU A 176 27.73 -7.70 -14.30
C LEU A 176 28.89 -8.61 -14.68
N VAL A 177 28.92 -9.82 -14.12
CA VAL A 177 29.93 -10.83 -14.43
C VAL A 177 29.35 -11.80 -15.45
N THR A 178 30.02 -11.96 -16.58
CA THR A 178 29.73 -12.97 -17.61
C THR A 178 30.89 -13.95 -17.72
N ALA A 179 30.75 -14.96 -18.58
CA ALA A 179 31.85 -15.88 -18.87
C ALA A 179 33.03 -15.16 -19.56
N GLU A 180 32.76 -14.09 -20.30
CA GLU A 180 33.73 -13.28 -21.04
C GLU A 180 34.44 -12.23 -20.17
N GLY A 181 33.94 -11.96 -18.96
CA GLY A 181 34.57 -11.05 -18.00
C GLY A 181 33.59 -10.19 -17.23
N ARG A 182 34.09 -9.05 -16.73
CA ARG A 182 33.29 -8.10 -15.96
C ARG A 182 32.87 -6.94 -16.87
N LEU A 183 31.57 -6.68 -16.91
CA LEU A 183 30.97 -5.59 -17.69
C LEU A 183 30.60 -4.46 -16.74
N ASP A 184 31.06 -3.26 -17.04
CA ASP A 184 30.74 -2.09 -16.24
C ASP A 184 29.30 -1.64 -16.47
N PHE A 185 28.61 -1.30 -15.38
CA PHE A 185 27.25 -0.79 -15.43
C PHE A 185 27.18 0.45 -16.33
N ARG A 186 26.08 0.58 -17.10
CA ARG A 186 25.83 1.62 -18.12
C ARG A 186 26.64 1.52 -19.41
N THR A 187 27.33 0.42 -19.65
CA THR A 187 27.92 0.15 -20.98
C THR A 187 26.93 -0.62 -21.85
N ASP A 188 27.03 -0.47 -23.18
CA ASP A 188 26.16 -1.21 -24.11
C ASP A 188 26.30 -2.75 -23.96
N PRO A 189 27.51 -3.32 -23.81
CA PRO A 189 27.66 -4.74 -23.52
C PRO A 189 26.93 -5.17 -22.25
N TRP A 190 26.95 -4.34 -21.19
CA TRP A 190 26.22 -4.61 -19.96
C TRP A 190 24.71 -4.66 -20.20
N PHE A 191 24.15 -3.69 -20.93
CA PHE A 191 22.70 -3.67 -21.20
C PHE A 191 22.26 -4.83 -22.08
N THR A 192 23.10 -5.26 -23.03
CA THR A 192 22.85 -6.46 -23.82
C THR A 192 22.82 -7.70 -22.95
N ALA A 193 23.86 -7.94 -22.15
CA ALA A 193 23.94 -9.10 -21.25
C ALA A 193 22.83 -9.11 -20.20
N TYR A 194 22.49 -7.94 -19.64
CA TYR A 194 21.38 -7.81 -18.71
C TYR A 194 20.02 -8.08 -19.39
N GLY A 195 19.83 -7.57 -20.61
CA GLY A 195 18.64 -7.82 -21.41
C GLY A 195 18.42 -9.31 -21.69
N GLU A 196 19.48 -10.08 -21.91
CA GLU A 196 19.38 -11.53 -22.03
C GLU A 196 18.92 -12.20 -20.72
N ARG A 197 19.41 -11.73 -19.55
CA ARG A 197 18.97 -12.26 -18.26
C ARG A 197 17.49 -11.97 -17.99
N VAL A 198 17.04 -10.76 -18.30
CA VAL A 198 15.63 -10.36 -18.25
C VAL A 198 14.79 -11.24 -19.18
N ALA A 199 15.22 -11.42 -20.43
CA ALA A 199 14.52 -12.24 -21.41
C ALA A 199 14.43 -13.70 -20.95
N ARG A 200 15.51 -14.27 -20.38
CA ARG A 200 15.49 -15.62 -19.79
C ARG A 200 14.43 -15.75 -18.70
N LEU A 201 14.37 -14.81 -17.75
CA LEU A 201 13.34 -14.84 -16.71
C LEU A 201 11.93 -14.70 -17.30
N ALA A 202 11.72 -13.81 -18.27
CA ALA A 202 10.43 -13.63 -18.92
C ALA A 202 9.97 -14.90 -19.66
N THR A 203 10.88 -15.59 -20.37
CA THR A 203 10.60 -16.87 -21.02
C THR A 203 10.21 -17.95 -20.01
N VAL A 204 11.00 -18.12 -18.94
CA VAL A 204 10.68 -19.09 -17.87
C VAL A 204 9.32 -18.78 -17.24
N ALA A 205 9.01 -17.51 -16.99
CA ALA A 205 7.73 -17.10 -16.45
C ALA A 205 6.57 -17.47 -17.39
N ALA A 206 6.72 -17.24 -18.70
CA ALA A 206 5.70 -17.59 -19.70
C ALA A 206 5.50 -19.10 -19.84
N GLU A 207 6.57 -19.91 -19.72
CA GLU A 207 6.49 -21.37 -19.75
C GLU A 207 5.63 -21.97 -18.63
N THR A 208 5.45 -21.24 -17.52
CA THR A 208 4.55 -21.65 -16.44
C THR A 208 3.07 -21.62 -16.83
N ARG A 209 2.72 -20.98 -17.95
CA ARG A 209 1.33 -20.76 -18.45
C ARG A 209 0.42 -19.98 -17.49
N VAL A 210 0.98 -19.34 -16.47
CA VAL A 210 0.27 -18.38 -15.63
C VAL A 210 0.39 -17.00 -16.27
N PRO A 211 -0.68 -16.19 -16.36
CA PRO A 211 -0.59 -14.81 -16.82
C PRO A 211 0.44 -14.00 -16.03
N VAL A 212 1.37 -13.36 -16.74
CA VAL A 212 2.51 -12.64 -16.15
C VAL A 212 2.29 -11.13 -16.28
N ILE A 213 2.42 -10.43 -15.15
CA ILE A 213 2.48 -8.97 -15.08
C ILE A 213 3.89 -8.59 -14.63
N TRP A 214 4.64 -7.89 -15.47
CA TRP A 214 5.92 -7.30 -15.11
C TRP A 214 5.73 -5.83 -14.75
N VAL A 215 6.07 -5.47 -13.52
CA VAL A 215 5.90 -4.11 -13.00
C VAL A 215 7.22 -3.36 -13.14
N GLY A 216 7.17 -2.17 -13.73
CA GLY A 216 8.33 -1.30 -13.88
C GLY A 216 8.90 -0.83 -12.55
N LEU A 217 10.17 -0.45 -12.58
CA LEU A 217 10.81 0.26 -11.49
C LEU A 217 10.24 1.68 -11.38
N PRO A 218 9.97 2.17 -10.16
CA PRO A 218 9.52 3.53 -9.94
C PRO A 218 10.71 4.50 -9.89
N ALA A 219 10.44 5.80 -9.77
CA ALA A 219 11.48 6.80 -9.50
C ALA A 219 12.02 6.71 -8.06
N PHE A 220 13.30 7.01 -7.90
CA PHE A 220 14.04 7.01 -6.64
C PHE A 220 14.69 8.38 -6.37
N ARG A 221 15.03 8.71 -5.12
CA ARG A 221 15.62 10.03 -4.82
C ARG A 221 16.92 10.31 -5.58
N PRO A 222 17.90 9.39 -5.65
CA PRO A 222 19.12 9.65 -6.42
C PRO A 222 18.76 9.76 -7.91
N GLN A 223 19.00 10.93 -8.52
CA GLN A 223 18.61 11.19 -9.91
C GLN A 223 19.24 10.20 -10.91
N ASN A 224 20.46 9.76 -10.62
CA ASN A 224 21.14 8.73 -11.39
C ASN A 224 20.37 7.39 -11.38
N MET A 225 19.78 7.03 -10.24
CA MET A 225 18.95 5.82 -10.09
C MET A 225 17.64 5.92 -10.85
N THR A 226 17.04 7.09 -10.85
CA THR A 226 15.82 7.40 -11.60
C THR A 226 16.05 7.30 -13.11
N ALA A 227 17.16 7.84 -13.62
CA ALA A 227 17.54 7.67 -15.02
C ALA A 227 17.84 6.20 -15.39
N ASP A 228 18.50 5.46 -14.51
CA ASP A 228 18.78 4.04 -14.72
C ASP A 228 17.49 3.21 -14.75
N ALA A 229 16.55 3.49 -13.84
CA ALA A 229 15.26 2.80 -13.78
C ALA A 229 14.47 2.93 -15.09
N LEU A 230 14.46 4.11 -15.73
CA LEU A 230 13.84 4.30 -17.05
C LEU A 230 14.47 3.41 -18.12
N ARG A 231 15.81 3.33 -18.14
CA ARG A 231 16.53 2.50 -19.10
C ARG A 231 16.21 1.02 -18.89
N LEU A 232 16.22 0.56 -17.65
CA LEU A 232 15.86 -0.82 -17.31
C LEU A 232 14.40 -1.15 -17.64
N ASN A 233 13.46 -0.21 -17.39
CA ASN A 233 12.05 -0.38 -17.73
C ASN A 233 11.82 -0.60 -19.24
N THR A 234 12.64 0.01 -20.09
CA THR A 234 12.57 -0.23 -21.55
C THR A 234 12.94 -1.68 -21.88
N ILE A 235 13.93 -2.24 -21.20
CA ILE A 235 14.36 -3.64 -21.36
C ILE A 235 13.26 -4.59 -20.87
N TYR A 236 12.69 -4.31 -19.69
CA TYR A 236 11.60 -5.11 -19.12
C TYR A 236 10.39 -5.16 -20.04
N ARG A 237 9.91 -3.99 -20.48
CA ARG A 237 8.79 -3.84 -21.40
C ARG A 237 9.02 -4.65 -22.67
N SER A 238 10.15 -4.45 -23.34
CA SER A 238 10.48 -5.18 -24.58
C SER A 238 10.57 -6.69 -24.38
N SER A 239 11.06 -7.15 -23.22
CA SER A 239 11.23 -8.58 -22.94
C SER A 239 9.91 -9.28 -22.62
N ILE A 240 9.05 -8.65 -21.81
CA ILE A 240 7.77 -9.25 -21.41
C ILE A 240 6.75 -9.26 -22.56
N GLU A 241 6.75 -8.23 -23.40
CA GLU A 241 5.86 -8.14 -24.57
C GLU A 241 6.16 -9.25 -25.60
N LYS A 242 7.43 -9.63 -25.78
CA LYS A 242 7.83 -10.74 -26.67
C LYS A 242 7.24 -12.09 -26.27
N VAL A 243 6.93 -12.27 -24.99
CA VAL A 243 6.32 -13.50 -24.46
C VAL A 243 4.83 -13.32 -24.14
N SER A 244 4.21 -12.26 -24.69
CA SER A 244 2.79 -11.92 -24.48
C SER A 244 2.39 -11.68 -23.01
N GLY A 245 3.35 -11.33 -22.15
CA GLY A 245 3.06 -10.84 -20.81
C GLY A 245 2.75 -9.34 -20.81
N GLU A 246 2.20 -8.86 -19.70
CA GLU A 246 1.77 -7.48 -19.55
C GLU A 246 2.84 -6.65 -18.82
N PHE A 247 3.23 -5.50 -19.38
CA PHE A 247 4.05 -4.52 -18.67
C PHE A 247 3.19 -3.46 -18.01
N VAL A 248 3.34 -3.26 -16.70
CA VAL A 248 2.68 -2.19 -15.94
C VAL A 248 3.70 -1.12 -15.59
N ASP A 249 3.49 0.07 -16.15
CA ASP A 249 4.28 1.25 -15.82
C ASP A 249 3.74 1.94 -14.58
N VAL A 250 4.62 2.19 -13.60
CA VAL A 250 4.28 2.83 -12.33
C VAL A 250 4.95 4.19 -12.18
N TRP A 251 5.74 4.61 -13.17
CA TRP A 251 6.62 5.77 -13.11
C TRP A 251 5.90 7.05 -12.69
N GLU A 252 4.81 7.37 -13.39
CA GLU A 252 3.98 8.57 -13.19
C GLU A 252 3.46 8.71 -11.76
N GLY A 253 3.36 7.61 -11.01
CA GLY A 253 2.89 7.64 -9.62
C GLY A 253 3.89 8.23 -8.64
N PHE A 254 5.16 8.32 -9.03
CA PHE A 254 6.28 8.64 -8.14
C PHE A 254 7.16 9.78 -8.65
N VAL A 255 6.66 10.55 -9.63
CA VAL A 255 7.30 11.76 -10.14
C VAL A 255 6.36 12.97 -10.10
N ASP A 256 6.93 14.17 -10.20
CA ASP A 256 6.20 15.41 -10.47
C ASP A 256 5.96 15.61 -11.98
N GLN A 257 5.36 16.76 -12.34
CA GLN A 257 5.05 17.11 -13.74
C GLN A 257 6.31 17.26 -14.60
N GLU A 258 7.46 17.50 -13.99
CA GLU A 258 8.76 17.60 -14.66
C GLU A 258 9.51 16.25 -14.69
N GLY A 259 8.88 15.16 -14.23
CA GLY A 259 9.47 13.83 -14.18
C GLY A 259 10.51 13.65 -13.07
N ARG A 260 10.55 14.55 -12.08
CA ARG A 260 11.48 14.48 -10.95
C ARG A 260 10.86 13.69 -9.81
N PHE A 261 11.71 13.00 -9.05
CA PHE A 261 11.30 12.20 -7.91
C PHE A 261 10.53 13.03 -6.86
N ILE A 262 9.42 12.47 -6.35
CA ILE A 262 8.64 13.05 -5.25
C ILE A 262 8.64 12.17 -4.00
N VAL A 263 8.69 12.82 -2.83
CA VAL A 263 8.49 12.16 -1.53
C VAL A 263 7.01 12.13 -1.14
N THR A 264 6.29 13.19 -1.49
CA THR A 264 4.87 13.41 -1.20
C THR A 264 4.14 13.58 -2.52
N GLY A 265 3.02 12.89 -2.67
CA GLY A 265 2.18 12.97 -3.85
C GLY A 265 0.75 12.52 -3.53
N SER A 266 -0.11 12.54 -4.53
CA SER A 266 -1.49 12.06 -4.35
C SER A 266 -1.52 10.56 -4.06
N ASP A 267 -2.33 10.15 -3.09
CA ASP A 267 -2.74 8.76 -2.86
C ASP A 267 -3.75 8.29 -3.91
N ILE A 268 -4.33 7.11 -3.73
CA ILE A 268 -5.36 6.55 -4.61
C ILE A 268 -6.67 7.37 -4.63
N ASN A 269 -6.89 8.23 -3.63
CA ASN A 269 -8.05 9.10 -3.48
C ASN A 269 -7.75 10.55 -3.86
N GLY A 270 -6.56 10.82 -4.41
CA GLY A 270 -6.11 12.18 -4.76
C GLY A 270 -5.51 13.00 -3.63
N GLN A 271 -5.52 12.50 -2.38
CA GLN A 271 -5.07 13.24 -1.21
C GLN A 271 -3.53 13.31 -1.13
N PRO A 272 -2.94 14.47 -0.78
CA PRO A 272 -1.50 14.59 -0.66
C PRO A 272 -0.99 13.81 0.56
N VAL A 273 -0.27 12.73 0.31
CA VAL A 273 0.32 11.87 1.34
C VAL A 273 1.80 11.64 1.04
N ARG A 274 2.53 11.30 2.09
CA ARG A 274 3.91 10.85 1.94
C ARG A 274 3.94 9.45 1.33
N LEU A 275 4.57 9.28 0.18
CA LEU A 275 4.68 8.00 -0.55
C LEU A 275 6.03 7.30 -0.28
N ARG A 276 7.08 8.06 0.04
CA ARG A 276 8.45 7.56 0.20
C ARG A 276 8.98 7.71 1.62
N GLY A 277 9.87 6.80 2.02
CA GLY A 277 10.62 6.86 3.27
C GLY A 277 11.55 8.08 3.33
N ASN A 278 12.21 8.26 4.49
CA ASN A 278 13.21 9.33 4.67
C ASN A 278 14.42 9.17 3.76
N ASP A 279 14.74 7.96 3.35
CA ASP A 279 15.82 7.61 2.41
C ASP A 279 15.49 7.94 0.94
N GLY A 280 14.19 8.01 0.60
CA GLY A 280 13.74 8.16 -0.77
C GLY A 280 13.90 6.89 -1.62
N ILE A 281 14.04 5.74 -0.96
CA ILE A 281 14.14 4.41 -1.57
C ILE A 281 12.94 3.55 -1.14
N ASN A 282 12.70 3.46 0.17
CA ASN A 282 11.61 2.69 0.73
C ASN A 282 10.25 3.39 0.56
N PHE A 283 9.17 2.63 0.74
CA PHE A 283 7.80 3.11 0.62
C PHE A 283 7.11 3.20 1.97
N THR A 284 6.25 4.20 2.14
CA THR A 284 5.27 4.25 3.23
C THR A 284 4.07 3.35 2.92
N GLY A 285 3.18 3.12 3.89
CA GLY A 285 1.92 2.40 3.65
C GLY A 285 1.12 2.96 2.46
N PRO A 286 0.85 4.28 2.41
CA PRO A 286 0.19 4.89 1.25
C PRO A 286 0.98 4.73 -0.06
N GLY A 287 2.31 4.80 -0.02
CA GLY A 287 3.16 4.55 -1.19
C GLY A 287 3.04 3.14 -1.73
N LYS A 288 3.00 2.13 -0.84
CA LYS A 288 2.75 0.72 -1.19
C LYS A 288 1.38 0.54 -1.82
N ARG A 289 0.33 1.13 -1.24
CA ARG A 289 -1.04 1.07 -1.77
C ARG A 289 -1.15 1.72 -3.15
N LYS A 290 -0.47 2.85 -3.36
CA LYS A 290 -0.38 3.52 -4.67
C LYS A 290 0.36 2.66 -5.69
N LEU A 291 1.47 2.02 -5.31
CA LEU A 291 2.19 1.11 -6.21
C LEU A 291 1.29 -0.05 -6.66
N ALA A 292 0.55 -0.65 -5.73
CA ALA A 292 -0.39 -1.72 -6.02
C ALA A 292 -1.57 -1.27 -6.90
N PHE A 293 -2.03 -0.02 -6.78
CA PHE A 293 -3.14 0.51 -7.56
C PHE A 293 -2.90 0.43 -9.08
N TYR A 294 -1.66 0.64 -9.55
CA TYR A 294 -1.32 0.50 -10.97
C TYR A 294 -1.48 -0.94 -11.47
N VAL A 295 -1.19 -1.92 -10.62
CA VAL A 295 -1.27 -3.35 -10.94
C VAL A 295 -2.70 -3.90 -10.75
N GLU A 296 -3.48 -3.24 -9.89
CA GLU A 296 -4.79 -3.71 -9.46
C GLU A 296 -5.76 -3.94 -10.63
N LYS A 297 -5.80 -3.02 -11.60
CA LYS A 297 -6.65 -3.17 -12.80
C LYS A 297 -6.33 -4.44 -13.57
N SER A 298 -5.04 -4.69 -13.81
CA SER A 298 -4.55 -5.86 -14.54
C SER A 298 -4.78 -7.15 -13.77
N ALA A 299 -4.50 -7.14 -12.46
CA ALA A 299 -4.77 -8.28 -11.59
C ALA A 299 -6.26 -8.63 -11.54
N ARG A 300 -7.14 -7.63 -11.37
CA ARG A 300 -8.61 -7.82 -11.37
C ARG A 300 -9.10 -8.45 -12.67
N ARG A 301 -8.57 -8.02 -13.81
CA ARG A 301 -8.90 -8.59 -15.13
C ARG A 301 -8.64 -10.10 -15.21
N TYR A 302 -7.50 -10.58 -14.69
CA TYR A 302 -7.17 -12.02 -14.71
C TYR A 302 -7.88 -12.82 -13.61
N LEU A 303 -8.13 -12.20 -12.46
CA LEU A 303 -8.82 -12.85 -11.34
C LEU A 303 -10.34 -12.95 -11.56
N GLY A 304 -10.93 -12.00 -12.31
CA GLY A 304 -12.36 -11.94 -12.63
C GLY A 304 -13.22 -11.64 -11.41
N ASP A 305 -14.37 -12.30 -11.34
CA ASP A 305 -15.39 -12.09 -10.29
C ASP A 305 -14.86 -12.31 -8.88
N MET A 306 -13.79 -13.11 -8.72
CA MET A 306 -13.12 -13.40 -7.46
C MET A 306 -12.57 -12.16 -6.72
N THR A 307 -12.53 -11.01 -7.39
CA THR A 307 -12.07 -9.75 -6.80
C THR A 307 -13.18 -8.89 -6.19
N SER A 308 -14.45 -9.28 -6.34
CA SER A 308 -15.56 -8.53 -5.76
C SER A 308 -15.56 -8.66 -4.23
N PRO A 309 -15.71 -7.54 -3.49
CA PRO A 309 -15.91 -7.61 -2.04
C PRO A 309 -17.27 -8.24 -1.68
N ASP A 310 -18.23 -8.17 -2.61
CA ASP A 310 -19.57 -8.74 -2.46
C ASP A 310 -19.63 -10.24 -2.79
N LEU A 311 -18.48 -10.92 -2.90
CA LEU A 311 -18.41 -12.39 -2.89
C LEU A 311 -18.77 -12.90 -1.51
N VAL A 312 -20.05 -12.76 -1.20
CA VAL A 312 -20.68 -13.38 -0.05
C VAL A 312 -20.51 -14.89 -0.22
N ARG A 313 -20.02 -15.57 0.81
CA ARG A 313 -20.16 -17.02 0.90
C ARG A 313 -21.65 -17.30 0.75
N LEU A 314 -22.07 -17.97 -0.32
CA LEU A 314 -23.40 -18.57 -0.41
C LEU A 314 -23.47 -19.78 0.54
N ASP A 315 -23.05 -19.62 1.79
CA ASP A 315 -23.44 -20.50 2.86
C ASP A 315 -24.78 -20.02 3.41
N GLY A 316 -25.61 -20.96 3.87
CA GLY A 316 -26.98 -20.68 4.31
C GLY A 316 -27.10 -19.66 5.45
N SER A 317 -25.98 -19.19 6.00
CA SER A 317 -25.87 -18.16 7.03
C SER A 317 -25.92 -16.72 6.50
N ASN A 318 -25.67 -16.48 5.21
CA ASN A 318 -25.60 -15.12 4.63
C ASN A 318 -26.56 -14.87 3.46
N LEU A 319 -27.48 -15.79 3.17
CA LEU A 319 -28.60 -15.49 2.28
C LEU A 319 -29.44 -14.37 2.95
N PRO A 320 -29.80 -13.29 2.23
CA PRO A 320 -30.76 -12.35 2.76
C PRO A 320 -32.03 -13.14 3.13
N GLU A 321 -32.52 -12.95 4.36
CA GLU A 321 -33.82 -13.45 4.75
C GLU A 321 -34.84 -12.87 3.75
N LEU A 322 -35.24 -13.64 2.76
CA LEU A 322 -36.31 -13.29 1.81
C LEU A 322 -37.68 -13.15 2.52
N LEU A 323 -37.70 -13.15 3.85
CA LEU A 323 -38.86 -13.21 4.72
C LEU A 323 -39.35 -11.85 5.24
N SER A 324 -38.73 -10.72 4.88
CA SER A 324 -39.33 -9.43 5.24
C SER A 324 -38.95 -8.28 4.31
N LEU A 325 -39.39 -8.34 3.05
CA LEU A 325 -39.76 -7.09 2.39
C LEU A 325 -41.01 -6.56 3.11
N PRO A 326 -41.07 -5.30 3.55
CA PRO A 326 -42.28 -4.75 4.15
C PRO A 326 -43.42 -4.90 3.14
N PRO A 327 -44.61 -5.40 3.56
CA PRO A 327 -45.72 -5.81 2.68
C PRO A 327 -46.39 -4.65 1.92
N SER A 328 -45.76 -3.49 1.84
CA SER A 328 -46.37 -2.25 1.41
C SER A 328 -46.10 -1.89 -0.05
N GLU A 329 -45.05 -2.43 -0.69
CA GLU A 329 -44.70 -2.05 -2.08
C GLU A 329 -45.18 -3.06 -3.13
N SER A 330 -45.40 -4.33 -2.77
CA SER A 330 -46.03 -5.33 -3.62
C SER A 330 -47.51 -5.53 -3.26
N LYS A 331 -48.21 -4.43 -2.94
CA LYS A 331 -49.68 -4.45 -2.99
C LYS A 331 -50.07 -4.71 -4.43
N ALA A 332 -50.44 -5.96 -4.72
CA ALA A 332 -51.24 -6.40 -5.87
C ALA A 332 -51.51 -5.27 -6.87
N ILE A 333 -50.48 -4.87 -7.63
CA ILE A 333 -50.66 -3.90 -8.69
C ILE A 333 -51.34 -4.73 -9.75
N VAL A 334 -52.68 -4.62 -9.80
CA VAL A 334 -53.45 -5.08 -10.94
C VAL A 334 -53.08 -4.13 -12.07
N THR A 335 -51.95 -4.42 -12.74
CA THR A 335 -51.57 -3.74 -13.95
C THR A 335 -52.54 -4.21 -15.03
N THR A 336 -53.40 -3.32 -15.51
CA THR A 336 -54.06 -3.56 -16.80
C THR A 336 -52.96 -3.63 -17.85
N PRO A 337 -52.91 -4.70 -18.68
CA PRO A 337 -51.91 -4.79 -19.73
C PRO A 337 -51.99 -3.52 -20.61
N PRO A 338 -50.85 -2.98 -21.07
CA PRO A 338 -50.85 -1.81 -21.94
C PRO A 338 -51.62 -2.13 -23.24
N ILE A 339 -52.61 -1.29 -23.53
CA ILE A 339 -53.41 -1.37 -24.77
C ILE A 339 -52.57 -0.77 -25.89
N ASP A 340 -52.37 -1.51 -26.98
CA ASP A 340 -51.71 -1.00 -28.18
C ASP A 340 -52.67 -0.05 -28.92
N LEU A 341 -52.22 1.18 -29.19
CA LEU A 341 -53.00 2.22 -29.89
C LEU A 341 -53.06 1.99 -31.41
N PHE A 342 -52.29 1.04 -31.93
CA PHE A 342 -52.26 0.70 -33.36
C PHE A 342 -53.03 -0.58 -33.69
N ASP A 343 -53.70 -1.21 -32.71
CA ASP A 343 -54.57 -2.35 -32.92
C ASP A 343 -55.95 -1.90 -33.45
N PRO A 344 -56.34 -2.30 -34.68
CA PRO A 344 -57.61 -1.89 -35.28
C PRO A 344 -58.85 -2.43 -34.57
N GLU A 345 -58.73 -3.46 -33.71
CA GLU A 345 -59.86 -4.05 -32.98
C GLU A 345 -60.04 -3.45 -31.56
N LEU A 346 -59.04 -2.69 -31.06
CA LEU A 346 -59.04 -2.01 -29.75
C LEU A 346 -59.32 -2.94 -28.54
N ASP A 347 -59.14 -4.26 -28.68
CA ASP A 347 -59.46 -5.22 -27.61
C ASP A 347 -58.22 -5.78 -26.89
N GLY A 348 -57.03 -5.68 -27.48
CA GLY A 348 -55.74 -5.87 -26.79
C GLY A 348 -55.55 -7.22 -26.08
N ALA A 349 -56.37 -8.23 -26.37
CA ALA A 349 -56.31 -9.53 -25.72
C ALA A 349 -57.04 -10.60 -26.56
N ASP A 350 -56.27 -11.56 -27.11
CA ASP A 350 -56.78 -12.83 -27.68
C ASP A 350 -57.47 -13.73 -26.62
N GLU A 351 -57.50 -13.31 -25.35
CA GLU A 351 -57.95 -14.10 -24.21
C GLU A 351 -58.88 -13.29 -23.30
N LEU A 352 -60.06 -13.85 -23.01
CA LEU A 352 -61.02 -13.26 -22.08
C LEU A 352 -60.41 -13.10 -20.68
N LEU A 353 -60.77 -12.00 -20.01
CA LEU A 353 -60.37 -11.72 -18.63
C LEU A 353 -60.78 -12.88 -17.70
N GLY A 354 -59.84 -13.77 -17.37
CA GLY A 354 -60.07 -14.99 -16.57
C GLY A 354 -59.79 -16.34 -17.26
N GLY A 355 -59.31 -16.34 -18.51
CA GLY A 355 -58.92 -17.57 -19.24
C GLY A 355 -57.62 -18.21 -18.72
N THR A 356 -56.68 -17.39 -18.27
CA THR A 356 -55.38 -17.83 -17.74
C THR A 356 -55.45 -17.99 -16.22
N LEU A 357 -54.97 -19.13 -15.70
CA LEU A 357 -54.78 -19.30 -14.26
C LEU A 357 -53.82 -18.21 -13.76
N PRO A 358 -54.17 -17.44 -12.71
CA PRO A 358 -53.25 -16.46 -12.18
C PRO A 358 -51.97 -17.15 -11.68
N PRO A 359 -50.79 -16.52 -11.84
CA PRO A 359 -49.55 -17.08 -11.30
C PRO A 359 -49.72 -17.31 -9.80
N SER A 360 -49.32 -18.48 -9.32
CA SER A 360 -49.37 -18.81 -7.89
C SER A 360 -48.54 -17.78 -7.12
N SER A 361 -49.19 -16.95 -6.32
CA SER A 361 -48.49 -15.99 -5.48
C SER A 361 -47.71 -16.74 -4.40
N SER A 362 -46.45 -16.38 -4.21
CA SER A 362 -45.63 -16.85 -3.07
C SER A 362 -46.09 -16.27 -1.73
N PHE A 363 -47.08 -15.35 -1.75
CA PHE A 363 -47.69 -14.76 -0.57
C PHE A 363 -49.10 -15.34 -0.32
N PRO A 364 -49.49 -15.55 0.96
CA PRO A 364 -50.82 -16.04 1.30
C PRO A 364 -51.91 -15.08 0.82
N THR A 365 -52.87 -15.58 0.05
CA THR A 365 -54.02 -14.78 -0.38
C THR A 365 -54.90 -14.38 0.81
N PRO A 366 -55.77 -13.36 0.70
CA PRO A 366 -56.74 -13.03 1.76
C PRO A 366 -57.60 -14.22 2.19
N ARG A 367 -57.90 -15.14 1.25
CA ARG A 367 -58.59 -16.40 1.54
C ARG A 367 -57.72 -17.33 2.38
N ASP A 368 -56.44 -17.48 2.03
CA ASP A 368 -55.50 -18.31 2.80
C ASP A 368 -55.30 -17.76 4.21
N GLN A 369 -55.21 -16.43 4.37
CA GLN A 369 -55.12 -15.80 5.70
C GLN A 369 -56.40 -16.01 6.53
N LEU A 370 -57.57 -15.96 5.91
CA LEU A 370 -58.83 -16.26 6.60
C LEU A 370 -58.89 -17.73 7.04
N VAL A 371 -58.44 -18.67 6.19
CA VAL A 371 -58.44 -20.10 6.49
C VAL A 371 -57.39 -20.46 7.54
N GLN A 372 -56.20 -19.89 7.46
CA GLN A 372 -55.08 -20.21 8.36
C GLN A 372 -55.11 -19.44 9.68
N ASN A 373 -55.40 -18.14 9.63
CA ASN A 373 -55.31 -17.24 10.79
C ASN A 373 -56.68 -16.84 11.35
N GLY A 374 -57.78 -17.29 10.72
CA GLY A 374 -59.14 -16.94 11.14
C GLY A 374 -59.51 -15.47 10.97
N ARG A 375 -58.65 -14.67 10.30
CA ARG A 375 -58.81 -13.22 10.17
C ARG A 375 -58.44 -12.77 8.76
N LEU A 376 -59.31 -11.97 8.16
CA LEU A 376 -59.05 -11.28 6.90
C LEU A 376 -58.08 -10.11 7.12
N PRO A 377 -57.23 -9.77 6.12
CA PRO A 377 -56.45 -8.55 6.16
C PRO A 377 -57.38 -7.32 6.19
N ASP A 378 -56.91 -6.23 6.79
CA ASP A 378 -57.67 -4.99 6.85
C ASP A 378 -58.02 -4.50 5.42
N PRO A 379 -59.24 -3.98 5.20
CA PRO A 379 -59.64 -3.52 3.88
C PRO A 379 -58.75 -2.37 3.38
N PRO A 380 -58.52 -2.26 2.06
CA PRO A 380 -57.72 -1.18 1.49
C PRO A 380 -58.36 0.18 1.79
N VAL A 381 -57.51 1.18 2.05
CA VAL A 381 -57.93 2.56 2.34
C VAL A 381 -58.74 3.10 1.15
N GLY A 382 -59.95 3.61 1.42
CA GLY A 382 -60.84 4.18 0.38
C GLY A 382 -61.96 3.25 -0.08
N ARG A 383 -62.00 1.99 0.38
CA ARG A 383 -63.16 1.11 0.17
C ARG A 383 -64.30 1.46 1.14
N VAL A 384 -65.55 1.29 0.71
CA VAL A 384 -66.77 1.74 1.44
C VAL A 384 -66.97 1.10 2.82
N ASP A 385 -66.34 -0.04 3.08
CA ASP A 385 -66.34 -0.80 4.33
C ASP A 385 -65.10 -0.53 5.20
N TYR A 386 -64.18 0.35 4.77
CA TYR A 386 -63.06 0.79 5.58
C TYR A 386 -63.53 1.76 6.67
N VAL A 387 -63.94 1.20 7.82
CA VAL A 387 -64.36 1.96 9.00
C VAL A 387 -63.37 1.76 10.14
N LYS A 388 -62.38 2.66 10.26
CA LYS A 388 -61.55 2.72 11.48
C LYS A 388 -62.30 3.50 12.57
N ARG A 389 -62.79 2.81 13.60
CA ARG A 389 -63.17 3.49 14.85
C ARG A 389 -61.90 3.92 15.58
N VAL A 390 -61.77 5.21 15.86
CA VAL A 390 -60.72 5.75 16.73
C VAL A 390 -60.93 5.12 18.13
N PRO A 391 -59.96 4.38 18.69
CA PRO A 391 -60.08 3.86 20.04
C PRO A 391 -60.13 5.04 21.02
N ALA A 392 -61.07 4.99 21.97
CA ALA A 392 -61.19 5.99 23.02
C ALA A 392 -59.88 6.03 23.83
N THR A 393 -59.27 7.21 23.90
CA THR A 393 -58.07 7.48 24.68
C THR A 393 -58.35 7.10 26.14
N ALA A 394 -57.71 6.03 26.63
CA ALA A 394 -57.77 5.67 28.04
C ALA A 394 -57.12 6.80 28.85
N ALA A 395 -57.90 7.41 29.74
CA ALA A 395 -57.43 8.45 30.64
C ALA A 395 -56.34 7.89 31.56
N THR A 396 -55.15 8.47 31.47
CA THR A 396 -54.03 8.21 32.37
C THR A 396 -54.42 8.63 33.78
N THR A 397 -54.66 7.67 34.67
CA THR A 397 -54.85 7.91 36.11
C THR A 397 -53.48 7.97 36.77
N THR A 398 -53.02 9.18 37.07
CA THR A 398 -51.82 9.44 37.88
C THR A 398 -52.17 9.24 39.36
N THR A 399 -51.61 8.23 40.00
CA THR A 399 -51.72 7.95 41.43
C THR A 399 -50.87 8.94 42.24
N PRO A 400 -51.35 9.52 43.37
CA PRO A 400 -50.52 10.41 44.19
C PRO A 400 -49.53 9.62 45.06
N ALA A 401 -48.33 10.17 45.22
CA ALA A 401 -47.25 9.61 46.01
C ALA A 401 -47.58 9.61 47.51
N THR A 402 -47.53 8.43 48.13
CA THR A 402 -47.59 8.25 49.58
C THR A 402 -46.24 8.64 50.19
N ALA A 403 -46.23 9.70 51.00
CA ALA A 403 -45.18 9.96 51.97
C ALA A 403 -45.37 9.02 53.18
N THR A 404 -44.30 8.47 53.72
CA THR A 404 -44.30 7.74 55.00
C THR A 404 -43.02 8.11 55.74
N PRO A 405 -43.09 8.26 57.09
CA PRO A 405 -42.21 9.12 57.88
C PRO A 405 -40.85 8.54 58.24
#